data_AF-A0AAD7E6L4-F1
#
_entry.id   AF-A0AAD7E6L4-F1
#
_cell.length_a   1.000
_cell.length_b   1.000
_cell.length_c   1.000
_cell.angle_alpha   90.00
_cell.angle_beta   90.00
_cell.angle_gamma   90.00
#
_symmetry.space_group_name_H-M   'P 1'
#
loop_
_entity.id
_entity.type
_entity.pdbx_description
1 polymer ?
#
loop_
_entity_poly.entity_id
_entity_poly.type
_entity_poly.pdbx_seq_one_letter_code
_entity_poly.pdbx_strand_id
1 'polypeptide(L)'
;KIWQLVFAIVHSTTIALPAWRTACKAKRKSSRLIPCDVRTRWNSLCDMLVVAIEYEEVVNVITRDRNLDLSKYDVTDAEWSILEDMVYTLKLHFI
;
A
#
# COMPACT_ATOMS: atom_id res chain seq x y z
N LYS A 1 -4.47 -7.49 3.32
CA LYS A 1 -5.04 -6.69 2.20
C LYS A 1 -3.96 -5.92 1.43
N ILE A 2 -3.22 -5.01 2.08
CA ILE A 2 -2.21 -4.16 1.41
C ILE A 2 -1.13 -4.97 0.67
N TRP A 3 -0.56 -6.01 1.28
CA TRP A 3 0.47 -6.81 0.61
C TRP A 3 -0.05 -7.46 -0.69
N GLN A 4 -1.28 -7.99 -0.66
CA GLN A 4 -1.92 -8.60 -1.83
C GLN A 4 -2.24 -7.55 -2.91
N LEU A 5 -2.62 -6.34 -2.51
CA LEU A 5 -2.81 -5.21 -3.43
C LEU A 5 -1.51 -4.85 -4.13
N VAL A 6 -0.41 -4.68 -3.38
CA VAL A 6 0.91 -4.38 -3.93
C VAL A 6 1.36 -5.47 -4.88
N PHE A 7 1.19 -6.73 -4.49
CA PHE A 7 1.50 -7.87 -5.34
C PHE A 7 0.70 -7.82 -6.66
N ALA A 8 -0.61 -7.56 -6.58
CA ALA A 8 -1.49 -7.43 -7.75
C ALA A 8 -1.08 -6.26 -8.66
N ILE A 9 -0.69 -5.11 -8.10
CA ILE A 9 -0.23 -3.94 -8.86
C ILE A 9 1.07 -4.25 -9.58
N VAL A 10 2.05 -4.84 -8.88
CA VAL A 10 3.37 -5.16 -9.46
C VAL A 10 3.25 -6.18 -10.59
N HIS A 11 2.33 -7.14 -10.46
CA HIS A 11 2.17 -8.21 -11.44
C HIS A 11 1.22 -7.86 -12.59
N SER A 12 0.37 -6.84 -12.44
CA SER A 12 -0.47 -6.30 -13.52
C SER A 12 0.20 -5.08 -14.17
N THR A 13 1.20 -5.37 -14.99
CA THR A 13 2.07 -4.35 -15.62
C THR A 13 1.36 -3.46 -16.64
N THR A 14 0.21 -3.91 -17.16
CA THR A 14 -0.53 -3.22 -18.24
C THR A 14 -1.72 -2.38 -17.77
N ILE A 15 -2.32 -2.72 -16.63
CA ILE A 15 -3.55 -2.06 -16.14
C ILE A 15 -3.31 -1.43 -14.78
N ALA A 16 -2.99 -2.23 -13.76
CA ALA A 16 -2.89 -1.74 -12.39
C ALA A 16 -1.64 -0.87 -12.17
N LEU A 17 -0.49 -1.25 -12.75
CA LEU A 17 0.76 -0.50 -12.60
C LEU A 17 0.70 0.89 -13.25
N PRO A 18 0.17 1.07 -14.47
CA PRO A 18 -0.06 2.39 -15.05
C PRO A 18 -1.08 3.23 -14.24
N ALA A 19 -2.14 2.60 -13.74
CA ALA A 19 -3.13 3.28 -12.90
C ALA A 19 -2.51 3.76 -11.58
N TRP A 20 -1.68 2.94 -10.93
CA TRP A 20 -0.89 3.33 -9.75
C TRP A 20 -0.03 4.55 -10.03
N ARG A 21 0.76 4.53 -11.11
CA ARG A 21 1.63 5.66 -11.49
C ARG A 21 0.83 6.94 -11.74
N THR A 22 -0.33 6.81 -12.38
CA THR A 22 -1.24 7.93 -12.63
C THR A 22 -1.81 8.50 -11.34
N ALA A 23 -2.25 7.63 -10.42
CA ALA A 23 -2.75 8.03 -9.10
C ALA A 23 -1.64 8.70 -8.25
N CYS A 24 -0.42 8.18 -8.24
CA CYS A 24 0.72 8.82 -7.59
C CYS A 24 0.96 10.23 -8.13
N LYS A 25 0.97 10.39 -9.46
CA LYS A 25 1.15 11.70 -10.10
C LYS A 25 0.02 12.68 -9.74
N ALA A 26 -1.23 12.21 -9.74
CA ALA A 26 -2.38 13.03 -9.35
C ALA A 26 -2.30 13.51 -7.90
N LYS A 27 -1.77 12.67 -7.00
CA LYS A 27 -1.54 12.99 -5.58
C LYS A 27 -0.19 13.66 -5.29
N ARG A 28 0.56 14.05 -6.33
CA ARG A 28 1.92 14.64 -6.21
C ARG A 28 2.89 13.78 -5.39
N LYS A 29 2.67 12.47 -5.35
CA LYS A 29 3.56 11.48 -4.74
C LYS A 29 4.54 10.97 -5.80
N SER A 30 5.73 10.55 -5.35
CA SER A 30 6.67 9.87 -6.24
C SER A 30 6.05 8.58 -6.78
N SER A 31 6.37 8.16 -8.00
CA SER A 31 5.87 6.90 -8.57
C SER A 31 6.60 5.67 -8.00
N ARG A 32 6.93 5.69 -6.70
CA ARG A 32 7.55 4.61 -5.96
C ARG A 32 6.54 3.48 -5.75
N LEU A 33 7.01 2.25 -5.80
CA LEU A 33 6.23 1.08 -5.41
C LEU A 33 6.42 0.80 -3.92
N ILE A 34 5.35 0.36 -3.26
CA ILE A 34 5.43 -0.15 -1.90
C ILE A 34 6.37 -1.38 -1.92
N PRO A 35 7.35 -1.47 -1.01
CA PRO A 35 8.23 -2.63 -0.93
C PRO A 35 7.44 -3.93 -0.78
N CYS A 36 7.79 -4.94 -1.56
CA CYS A 36 7.23 -6.27 -1.49
C CYS A 36 8.37 -7.27 -1.34
N ASP A 37 9.12 -7.17 -0.23
CA ASP A 37 10.21 -8.11 0.06
C ASP A 37 9.70 -9.28 0.91
N VAL A 38 10.11 -10.49 0.56
CA VAL A 38 9.71 -11.76 1.20
C VAL A 38 10.76 -12.23 2.22
N ARG A 39 11.93 -11.58 2.31
CA ARG A 39 13.10 -12.21 2.94
C ARG A 39 13.36 -11.90 4.42
N THR A 40 12.75 -10.88 5.03
CA THR A 40 12.83 -10.65 6.50
C THR A 40 11.50 -10.20 7.09
N ARG A 41 10.76 -11.15 7.67
CA ARG A 41 9.31 -11.04 7.97
C ARG A 41 8.85 -9.84 8.82
N TRP A 42 9.65 -9.33 9.75
CA TRP A 42 9.22 -8.26 10.65
C TRP A 42 9.64 -6.87 10.17
N ASN A 43 10.91 -6.69 9.80
CA ASN A 43 11.39 -5.40 9.29
C ASN A 43 10.75 -5.06 7.94
N SER A 44 10.63 -6.03 7.04
CA SER A 44 10.01 -5.79 5.73
C SER A 44 8.51 -5.53 5.82
N LEU A 45 7.80 -6.11 6.82
CA LEU A 45 6.39 -5.79 7.07
C LEU A 45 6.25 -4.36 7.60
N CYS A 46 7.06 -3.97 8.59
CA CYS A 46 7.09 -2.60 9.10
C CYS A 46 7.38 -1.60 7.99
N ASP A 47 8.42 -1.83 7.19
CA ASP A 47 8.81 -0.95 6.08
C ASP A 47 7.71 -0.86 5.01
N MET A 48 7.06 -1.99 4.70
CA MET A 48 5.93 -2.02 3.78
C MET A 48 4.76 -1.20 4.33
N LEU A 49 4.40 -1.36 5.60
CA LEU A 49 3.28 -0.64 6.23
C LEU A 49 3.54 0.85 6.35
N VAL A 50 4.76 1.25 6.71
CA VAL A 50 5.17 2.67 6.75
C VAL A 50 4.98 3.32 5.39
N VAL A 51 5.43 2.68 4.32
CA VAL A 51 5.24 3.21 2.96
C VAL A 51 3.76 3.13 2.55
N ALA A 52 3.03 2.09 2.94
CA ALA A 52 1.61 1.97 2.59
C ALA A 52 0.76 3.07 3.22
N ILE A 53 1.02 3.45 4.48
CA ILE A 53 0.37 4.57 5.16
C ILE A 53 0.74 5.89 4.48
N GLU A 54 2.01 6.09 4.10
CA GLU A 54 2.43 7.28 3.34
C GLU A 54 1.70 7.43 1.98
N TYR A 55 1.25 6.31 1.41
CA TYR A 55 0.55 6.23 0.12
C TYR A 55 -0.95 5.90 0.29
N GLU A 56 -1.52 6.06 1.47
CA GLU A 56 -2.94 5.76 1.75
C GLU A 56 -3.87 6.39 0.72
N GLU A 57 -3.69 7.68 0.40
CA GLU A 57 -4.54 8.36 -0.57
C GLU A 57 -4.48 7.74 -1.98
N VAL A 58 -3.32 7.22 -2.37
CA VAL A 58 -3.13 6.56 -3.67
C VAL A 58 -3.81 5.18 -3.63
N VAL A 59 -3.64 4.46 -2.53
CA VAL A 59 -4.30 3.16 -2.28
C VAL A 59 -5.81 3.31 -2.32
N ASN A 60 -6.37 4.32 -1.65
CA ASN A 60 -7.82 4.56 -1.63
C ASN A 60 -8.36 4.93 -3.02
N VAL A 61 -7.59 5.65 -3.85
CA VAL A 61 -7.99 5.99 -5.23
C VAL A 61 -8.08 4.73 -6.10
N ILE A 62 -7.05 3.88 -6.08
CA ILE A 62 -6.99 2.71 -6.97
C ILE A 62 -7.94 1.59 -6.53
N THR A 63 -8.19 1.40 -5.22
CA THR A 63 -9.12 0.38 -4.73
C THR A 63 -10.56 0.77 -5.01
N ARG A 64 -10.87 2.07 -5.01
CA ARG A 64 -12.21 2.59 -5.31
C ARG A 64 -12.47 2.80 -6.81
N ASP A 65 -11.45 2.63 -7.66
CA ASP A 65 -11.61 2.64 -9.11
C ASP A 65 -12.29 1.35 -9.59
N ARG A 66 -13.51 1.49 -10.11
CA ARG A 66 -14.34 0.37 -10.60
C ARG A 66 -13.72 -0.34 -11.81
N ASN A 67 -12.77 0.29 -12.50
CA ASN A 67 -12.15 -0.27 -13.70
C ASN A 67 -10.99 -1.23 -13.40
N LEU A 68 -10.47 -1.24 -12.17
CA LEU A 68 -9.21 -1.94 -11.84
C LEU A 68 -9.41 -3.33 -11.18
N ASP A 69 -10.63 -3.71 -10.83
CA ASP A 69 -10.93 -4.93 -10.03
C ASP A 69 -10.08 -5.04 -8.73
N LEU A 70 -9.72 -3.89 -8.15
CA LEU A 70 -8.92 -3.80 -6.92
C LEU A 70 -9.76 -3.52 -5.67
N SER A 71 -11.08 -3.38 -5.81
CA SER A 71 -12.02 -3.08 -4.70
C SER A 71 -12.03 -4.13 -3.60
N LYS A 72 -11.69 -5.38 -3.93
CA LYS A 72 -11.50 -6.46 -2.94
C LYS A 72 -10.37 -6.19 -1.94
N TYR A 73 -9.47 -5.26 -2.25
CA TYR A 73 -8.37 -4.86 -1.38
C TYR A 73 -8.62 -3.53 -0.67
N ASP A 74 -9.83 -2.98 -0.75
CA ASP A 74 -10.17 -1.73 -0.07
C ASP A 74 -9.94 -1.84 1.45
N VAL A 75 -9.31 -0.79 1.98
CA VAL A 75 -8.93 -0.68 3.38
C VAL A 75 -9.79 0.43 3.97
N THR A 76 -10.54 0.09 5.02
CA THR A 76 -11.42 1.05 5.71
C THR A 76 -10.62 1.97 6.61
N ASP A 77 -11.18 3.13 6.96
CA ASP A 77 -10.53 4.08 7.88
C ASP A 77 -10.20 3.44 9.25
N ALA A 78 -11.05 2.51 9.72
CA ALA A 78 -10.79 1.74 10.93
C ALA A 78 -9.59 0.78 10.77
N GLU A 79 -9.45 0.14 9.62
CA GLU A 79 -8.29 -0.71 9.32
C GLU A 79 -7.01 0.12 9.19
N TRP A 80 -7.06 1.32 8.60
CA TRP A 80 -5.93 2.24 8.56
C TRP A 80 -5.47 2.64 9.97
N SER A 81 -6.40 2.98 10.86
CA SER A 81 -6.09 3.30 12.25
C SER A 81 -5.40 2.14 12.99
N ILE A 82 -5.84 0.90 12.78
CA ILE A 82 -5.19 -0.29 13.35
C ILE A 82 -3.76 -0.46 12.81
N LEU A 83 -3.55 -0.21 11.52
CA LEU A 83 -2.22 -0.31 10.90
C LEU A 83 -1.25 0.75 11.42
N GLU A 84 -1.73 1.97 11.66
CA GLU A 84 -0.95 3.03 12.30
C GLU A 84 -0.54 2.64 13.72
N ASP A 85 -1.45 2.10 14.53
CA ASP A 85 -1.17 1.64 15.88
C ASP A 85 -0.17 0.47 15.90
N MET A 86 -0.29 -0.47 14.96
CA MET A 86 0.68 -1.55 14.77
C MET A 86 2.07 -1.00 14.45
N VAL A 87 2.18 -0.06 13.50
CA VAL A 87 3.46 0.55 13.13
C VAL A 87 4.06 1.33 14.30
N TYR A 88 3.23 2.05 15.06
CA TYR A 88 3.66 2.78 16.26
C TYR A 88 4.24 1.82 17.32
N THR A 89 3.51 0.75 17.66
CA THR A 89 3.94 -0.25 18.63
C THR A 89 5.22 -0.96 18.20
N LEU A 90 5.33 -1.33 16.92
CA LEU A 90 6.52 -1.98 16.38
C LEU A 90 7.73 -1.05 16.43
N LYS A 91 7.58 0.24 16.12
CA LYS A 91 8.67 1.22 16.24
C LYS A 91 9.16 1.38 17.68
N LEU A 92 8.29 1.27 18.69
CA LEU A 92 8.69 1.35 20.10
C LEU A 92 9.47 0.13 20.59
N HIS A 93 9.19 -1.06 20.04
CA HIS A 93 9.80 -2.32 20.49
C HIS A 93 11.13 -2.68 19.78
N PHE A 94 11.46 -2.03 18.66
CA PHE A 94 12.67 -2.30 17.87
C PHE A 94 13.73 -1.17 17.96
N ILE A 95 13.67 -0.34 19.00
CA ILE A 95 14.70 0.66 19.37
C ILE A 95 15.66 0.06 20.40
#